data_AF-A0AA88T612-F1
#
_entry.id   AF-A0AA88T612-F1
#
_cell.length_a   1.000
_cell.length_b   1.000
_cell.length_c   1.000
_cell.angle_alpha   90.00
_cell.angle_beta   90.00
_cell.angle_gamma   90.00
#
_symmetry.space_group_name_H-M   'P 1'
#
loop_
_entity.id
_entity.type
_entity.pdbx_description
1 polymer ?
#
loop_
_entity_poly.entity_id
_entity_poly.type
_entity_poly.pdbx_seq_one_letter_code
_entity_poly.pdbx_strand_id
1 'polypeptide(L)'
;MVVSFRAKTESSGGVYSQYRETHTSSVGLICLYQLREMQTFVKGKRVGYWLNEKKIKKLNFQVFVDMCRKRGIEMVQLDLSRPMEDQGPLDAIIHKLTDHIVEADQNVIKAQRLIQSVQEYIDAHPETVILDPLSGIRTLLDRFRSYALIHRMEECLEDERICSPPFLVLSSGCGPDMLEQLHKRDITFPFMCKTQVAHGVNSHEMAIIFSEEDLKDISPPCVLQSFINHNAMLYKVFVVGEAYRVVQRPSIRNFPSGPTDRRAISFNSHHVSKPESSSDLTSREDVEGQCRAPSDDVIQKISRCLRQILGVSLFGIDIIINNQSGQHAVIDINAFPGYEGVPTFFDDLLTHLTSVLQGHAPNRANRVSQLPCGMLGNESVALMMDSEVMKKGLNCCNAELGSTYHQHRRSRLTAHTPSQ
;
A
#
# COMPACT_ATOMS: atom_id res chain seq x y z
N MET A 1 40.91 -10.35 -48.11
CA MET A 1 41.66 -9.15 -48.56
C MET A 1 42.39 -8.59 -47.35
N VAL A 2 43.69 -8.88 -47.26
CA VAL A 2 44.60 -8.37 -46.25
C VAL A 2 45.20 -7.09 -46.83
N VAL A 3 45.09 -5.96 -46.11
CA VAL A 3 45.88 -4.77 -46.41
C VAL A 3 46.47 -4.24 -45.11
N SER A 4 47.73 -4.60 -44.90
CA SER A 4 48.71 -3.84 -44.11
C SER A 4 49.00 -2.52 -44.82
N PHE A 5 49.34 -1.43 -44.10
CA PHE A 5 50.57 -0.67 -44.37
C PHE A 5 50.88 0.39 -43.30
N ARG A 6 52.05 0.19 -42.68
CA ARG A 6 53.13 1.12 -42.30
C ARG A 6 52.86 2.44 -41.57
N ALA A 7 53.55 2.51 -40.42
CA ALA A 7 54.07 3.69 -39.77
C ALA A 7 55.01 4.54 -40.66
N LYS A 8 54.97 5.86 -40.46
CA LYS A 8 56.07 6.80 -40.71
C LYS A 8 56.33 7.58 -39.42
N THR A 9 57.55 7.48 -38.94
CA THR A 9 58.16 8.36 -37.94
C THR A 9 58.76 9.56 -38.65
N GLU A 10 58.48 10.77 -38.16
CA GLU A 10 59.38 11.91 -38.32
C GLU A 10 59.25 12.82 -37.09
N SER A 11 60.41 13.09 -36.49
CA SER A 11 60.64 13.85 -35.28
C SER A 11 61.02 15.29 -35.62
N SER A 12 60.52 16.29 -34.90
CA SER A 12 61.30 17.40 -34.29
C SER A 12 60.43 18.58 -33.86
N GLY A 13 60.80 19.22 -32.74
CA GLY A 13 60.42 20.60 -32.42
C GLY A 13 59.40 20.75 -31.30
N GLY A 14 59.88 20.80 -30.05
CA GLY A 14 59.05 21.05 -28.88
C GLY A 14 58.62 22.51 -28.73
N VAL A 15 57.46 22.71 -28.10
CA VAL A 15 57.16 23.87 -27.26
C VAL A 15 56.33 23.38 -26.06
N TYR A 16 56.87 23.62 -24.87
CA TYR A 16 56.21 23.46 -23.58
C TYR A 16 54.88 24.23 -23.55
N SER A 17 53.78 23.58 -23.19
CA SER A 17 52.66 24.25 -22.52
C SER A 17 51.99 23.28 -21.55
N GLN A 18 52.13 23.60 -20.28
CA GLN A 18 51.49 22.95 -19.14
C GLN A 18 49.96 23.01 -19.31
N TYR A 19 49.29 21.87 -19.45
CA TYR A 19 47.88 21.77 -19.09
C TYR A 19 47.77 21.08 -17.73
N ARG A 20 47.50 21.94 -16.76
CA ARG A 20 47.13 21.65 -15.37
C ARG A 20 46.00 20.61 -15.32
N GLU A 21 46.20 19.68 -14.41
CA GLU A 21 45.16 18.96 -13.67
C GLU A 21 44.09 19.92 -13.11
N THR A 22 43.01 19.28 -12.65
CA THR A 22 41.84 19.82 -11.96
C THR A 22 40.71 20.20 -12.91
N HIS A 23 39.64 19.42 -12.88
CA HIS A 23 38.25 19.84 -12.63
C HIS A 23 37.41 18.55 -12.53
N THR A 24 37.75 17.67 -11.57
CA THR A 24 36.73 16.81 -10.97
C THR A 24 35.77 17.75 -10.26
N SER A 25 34.55 17.86 -10.77
CA SER A 25 33.56 18.78 -10.21
C SER A 25 33.40 18.50 -8.71
N SER A 26 33.38 19.56 -7.90
CA SER A 26 33.15 19.49 -6.46
C SER A 26 31.90 18.68 -6.12
N VAL A 27 30.90 18.68 -7.01
CA VAL A 27 29.67 17.89 -6.93
C VAL A 27 29.94 16.38 -6.98
N GLY A 28 30.85 15.91 -7.84
CA GLY A 28 31.23 14.49 -7.94
C GLY A 28 32.03 14.01 -6.74
N LEU A 29 32.92 14.84 -6.19
CA LEU A 29 33.67 14.50 -4.97
C LEU A 29 32.76 14.46 -3.73
N ILE A 30 31.83 15.41 -3.59
CA ILE A 30 30.86 15.43 -2.49
C ILE A 30 29.95 14.21 -2.53
N CYS A 31 29.48 13.82 -3.72
CA CYS A 31 28.65 12.61 -3.89
C CYS A 31 29.41 11.33 -3.53
N LEU A 32 30.67 11.19 -3.96
CA LEU A 32 31.51 10.04 -3.61
C LEU A 32 31.85 9.99 -2.12
N TYR A 33 32.07 11.14 -1.46
CA TYR A 33 32.28 11.21 -0.02
C TYR A 33 31.02 10.84 0.77
N GLN A 34 29.85 11.36 0.39
CA GLN A 34 28.57 10.99 1.00
C GLN A 34 28.28 9.50 0.81
N LEU A 35 28.51 8.94 -0.38
CA LEU A 35 28.37 7.51 -0.63
C LEU A 35 29.36 6.66 0.20
N ARG A 36 30.57 7.15 0.46
CA ARG A 36 31.56 6.47 1.32
C ARG A 36 31.17 6.52 2.79
N GLU A 37 30.73 7.67 3.29
CA GLU A 37 30.21 7.83 4.66
C GLU A 37 28.98 6.96 4.90
N MET A 38 28.07 6.90 3.91
CA MET A 38 26.89 6.05 3.98
C MET A 38 27.26 4.56 4.09
N GLN A 39 28.32 4.13 3.41
CA GLN A 39 28.82 2.75 3.45
C GLN A 39 29.51 2.39 4.77
N THR A 40 30.12 3.35 5.47
CA THR A 40 30.79 3.08 6.76
C THR A 40 29.81 2.94 7.92
N PHE A 41 28.67 3.61 7.88
CA PHE A 41 27.71 3.64 9.00
C PHE A 41 26.90 2.35 9.17
N VAL A 42 26.57 1.67 8.08
CA VAL A 42 25.72 0.46 8.12
C VAL A 42 26.48 -0.80 8.51
N LYS A 43 27.81 -0.73 8.61
CA LYS A 43 28.64 -1.88 8.96
C LYS A 43 28.39 -2.29 10.41
N GLY A 44 28.03 -3.55 10.62
CA GLY A 44 27.69 -4.10 11.93
C GLY A 44 26.22 -3.93 12.34
N LYS A 45 25.39 -3.32 11.48
CA LYS A 45 23.94 -3.29 11.68
C LYS A 45 23.34 -4.66 11.45
N ARG A 46 22.35 -5.03 12.26
CA ARG A 46 21.68 -6.34 12.22
C ARG A 46 20.21 -6.18 11.88
N VAL A 47 19.80 -6.77 10.76
CA VAL A 47 18.46 -6.62 10.19
C VAL A 47 17.75 -7.97 10.17
N GLY A 48 16.66 -8.07 10.92
CA GLY A 48 15.75 -9.19 10.86
C GLY A 48 14.87 -9.10 9.61
N TYR A 49 14.51 -10.23 9.01
CA TYR A 49 13.47 -10.25 8.00
C TYR A 49 12.50 -11.41 8.16
N TRP A 50 11.22 -11.14 7.92
CA TRP A 50 10.18 -12.15 7.87
C TRP A 50 9.35 -12.03 6.60
N LEU A 51 9.47 -13.02 5.71
CA LEU A 51 8.69 -13.14 4.49
C LEU A 51 8.27 -14.60 4.35
N ASN A 52 7.04 -14.86 3.88
CA ASN A 52 6.63 -16.22 3.57
C ASN A 52 7.49 -16.80 2.42
N GLU A 53 7.62 -18.13 2.37
CA GLU A 53 8.48 -18.79 1.39
C GLU A 53 8.12 -18.45 -0.07
N LYS A 54 6.82 -18.30 -0.35
CA LYS A 54 6.32 -17.91 -1.68
C LYS A 54 6.90 -16.56 -2.10
N LYS A 55 6.93 -15.57 -1.20
CA LYS A 55 7.45 -14.23 -1.47
C LYS A 55 8.98 -14.22 -1.53
N ILE A 56 9.68 -14.96 -0.67
CA ILE A 56 11.14 -15.13 -0.75
C ILE A 56 11.54 -15.64 -2.13
N LYS A 57 10.89 -16.71 -2.59
CA LYS A 57 11.13 -17.31 -3.92
C LYS A 57 10.79 -16.34 -5.04
N LYS A 58 9.61 -15.70 -4.99
CA LYS A 58 9.15 -14.79 -6.04
C LYS A 58 10.05 -13.56 -6.21
N LEU A 59 10.51 -12.97 -5.11
CA LEU A 59 11.42 -11.83 -5.16
C LEU A 59 12.87 -12.24 -5.44
N ASN A 60 13.22 -13.51 -5.26
CA ASN A 60 14.61 -13.95 -5.14
C ASN A 60 15.36 -13.19 -4.04
N PHE A 61 14.77 -13.12 -2.85
CA PHE A 61 15.20 -12.24 -1.76
C PHE A 61 16.62 -12.56 -1.23
N GLN A 62 17.16 -13.75 -1.53
CA GLN A 62 18.55 -14.10 -1.17
C GLN A 62 19.57 -13.15 -1.84
N VAL A 63 19.27 -12.65 -3.04
CA VAL A 63 20.13 -11.65 -3.71
C VAL A 63 20.25 -10.38 -2.87
N PHE A 64 19.15 -9.91 -2.30
CA PHE A 64 19.15 -8.75 -1.41
C PHE A 64 19.94 -9.02 -0.12
N VAL A 65 19.74 -10.20 0.48
CA VAL A 65 20.50 -10.62 1.67
C VAL A 65 22.00 -10.57 1.40
N ASP A 66 22.46 -11.06 0.25
CA ASP A 66 23.88 -11.05 -0.12
C ASP A 66 24.38 -9.63 -0.43
N MET A 67 23.54 -8.75 -1.00
CA MET A 67 23.86 -7.33 -1.18
C MET A 67 24.07 -6.63 0.17
N CYS A 68 23.18 -6.86 1.14
CA CYS A 68 23.31 -6.31 2.50
C CYS A 68 24.59 -6.80 3.20
N ARG A 69 24.90 -8.11 3.11
CA ARG A 69 26.14 -8.67 3.68
C ARG A 69 27.41 -8.07 3.08
N LYS A 70 27.43 -7.80 1.77
CA LYS A 70 28.53 -7.08 1.10
C LYS A 70 28.71 -5.64 1.61
N ARG A 71 27.65 -5.02 2.13
CA ARG A 71 27.68 -3.72 2.82
C ARG A 71 28.01 -3.84 4.31
N GLY A 72 28.25 -5.05 4.82
CA GLY A 72 28.53 -5.29 6.23
C GLY A 72 27.30 -5.28 7.13
N ILE A 73 26.09 -5.42 6.56
CA ILE A 73 24.85 -5.58 7.31
C ILE A 73 24.63 -7.07 7.57
N GLU A 74 24.47 -7.46 8.83
CA GLU A 74 24.05 -8.80 9.21
C GLU A 74 22.56 -8.97 8.91
N MET A 75 22.20 -10.03 8.19
CA MET A 75 20.82 -10.34 7.83
C MET A 75 20.39 -11.64 8.51
N VAL A 76 19.31 -11.57 9.27
CA VAL A 76 18.75 -12.69 10.06
C VAL A 76 17.36 -13.01 9.56
N GLN A 77 17.13 -14.23 9.10
CA GLN A 77 15.78 -14.70 8.83
C GLN A 77 15.09 -15.00 10.16
N LEU A 78 14.00 -14.30 10.43
CA LEU A 78 13.27 -14.45 11.68
C LEU A 78 12.39 -15.71 11.66
N ASP A 79 12.41 -16.42 12.77
CA ASP A 79 11.52 -17.53 13.08
C ASP A 79 10.53 -17.10 14.16
N LEU A 80 9.30 -16.78 13.74
CA LEU A 80 8.24 -16.32 14.65
C LEU A 80 7.63 -17.44 15.51
N SER A 81 8.13 -18.68 15.39
CA SER A 81 7.80 -19.75 16.32
C SER A 81 8.68 -19.73 17.59
N ARG A 82 9.73 -18.92 17.58
CA ARG A 82 10.67 -18.72 18.69
C ARG A 82 10.52 -17.30 19.27
N PRO A 83 10.92 -17.08 20.54
CA PRO A 83 10.98 -15.74 21.11
C PRO A 83 11.80 -14.78 20.23
N MET A 84 11.31 -13.56 20.05
CA MET A 84 12.00 -12.53 19.28
C MET A 84 13.29 -12.07 19.96
N GLU A 85 13.30 -12.03 21.30
CA GLU A 85 14.47 -11.70 22.13
C GLU A 85 15.70 -12.56 21.82
N ASP A 86 15.50 -13.87 21.61
CA ASP A 86 16.58 -14.83 21.30
C ASP A 86 17.22 -14.59 19.92
N GLN A 87 16.55 -13.80 19.08
CA GLN A 87 16.95 -13.52 17.70
C GLN A 87 17.52 -12.11 17.55
N GLY A 88 17.35 -11.25 18.57
CA GLY A 88 17.90 -9.89 18.66
C GLY A 88 19.31 -9.84 19.28
N PRO A 89 19.85 -8.63 19.52
CA PRO A 89 19.26 -7.33 19.18
C PRO A 89 19.20 -7.10 17.65
N LEU A 90 18.21 -6.31 17.20
CA LEU A 90 18.00 -5.95 15.79
C LEU A 90 17.97 -4.43 15.65
N ASP A 91 18.60 -3.89 14.62
CA ASP A 91 18.48 -2.47 14.27
C ASP A 91 17.27 -2.19 13.38
N ALA A 92 16.84 -3.18 12.59
CA ALA A 92 15.62 -3.08 11.79
C ALA A 92 14.97 -4.45 11.52
N ILE A 93 13.68 -4.44 11.21
CA ILE A 93 12.89 -5.60 10.78
C ILE A 93 12.22 -5.28 9.44
N ILE A 94 12.51 -6.08 8.41
CA ILE A 94 11.77 -6.06 7.13
C ILE A 94 10.74 -7.19 7.15
N HIS A 95 9.46 -6.88 7.02
CA HIS A 95 8.45 -7.94 7.07
C HIS A 95 7.31 -7.77 6.07
N LYS A 96 6.63 -8.89 5.78
CA LYS A 96 5.30 -8.88 5.18
C LYS A 96 4.38 -9.80 5.96
N LEU A 97 3.92 -9.34 7.13
CA LEU A 97 3.04 -10.09 8.04
C LEU A 97 1.56 -10.06 7.66
N THR A 98 1.23 -9.58 6.46
CA THR A 98 -0.15 -9.31 6.03
C THR A 98 -1.09 -10.49 6.25
N ASP A 99 -0.68 -11.70 5.87
CA ASP A 99 -1.49 -12.91 6.03
C ASP A 99 -1.77 -13.22 7.52
N HIS A 100 -0.75 -13.12 8.38
CA HIS A 100 -0.89 -13.39 9.81
C HIS A 100 -1.73 -12.33 10.52
N ILE A 101 -1.67 -11.07 10.07
CA ILE A 101 -2.52 -9.99 10.60
C ILE A 101 -3.98 -10.26 10.23
N VAL A 102 -4.28 -10.59 8.97
CA VAL A 102 -5.63 -10.93 8.54
C VAL A 102 -6.17 -12.15 9.31
N GLU A 103 -5.37 -13.21 9.46
CA GLU A 103 -5.75 -14.38 10.25
C GLU A 103 -5.99 -14.04 11.74
N ALA A 104 -5.16 -13.17 12.32
CA ALA A 104 -5.33 -12.72 13.69
C ALA A 104 -6.63 -11.93 13.89
N ASP A 105 -6.96 -11.05 12.93
CA ASP A 105 -8.20 -10.26 12.92
C ASP A 105 -9.43 -11.16 12.70
N GLN A 106 -9.26 -12.33 12.07
CA GLN A 106 -10.27 -13.38 11.94
C GLN A 106 -10.34 -14.33 13.15
N ASN A 107 -9.72 -13.97 14.27
CA ASN A 107 -9.70 -14.74 15.53
C ASN A 107 -8.99 -16.10 15.45
N VAL A 108 -8.04 -16.27 14.53
CA VAL A 108 -7.16 -17.45 14.53
C VAL A 108 -6.18 -17.32 15.69
N ILE A 109 -6.41 -18.08 16.77
CA ILE A 109 -5.66 -18.01 18.05
C ILE A 109 -4.14 -18.06 17.84
N LYS A 110 -3.66 -18.93 16.95
CA LYS A 110 -2.22 -19.08 16.67
C LYS A 110 -1.63 -17.80 16.06
N ALA A 111 -2.34 -17.19 15.11
CA ALA A 111 -1.92 -15.95 14.47
C ALA A 111 -1.99 -14.77 15.44
N GLN A 112 -3.04 -14.70 16.29
CA GLN A 112 -3.15 -13.68 17.34
C GLN A 112 -1.96 -13.72 18.29
N ARG A 113 -1.57 -14.90 18.79
CA ARG A 113 -0.39 -15.05 19.67
C ARG A 113 0.91 -14.64 18.98
N LEU A 114 1.07 -15.00 17.71
CA LEU A 114 2.26 -14.65 16.93
C LEU A 114 2.35 -13.13 16.73
N ILE A 115 1.27 -12.49 16.29
CA ILE A 115 1.24 -11.03 16.11
C ILE A 115 1.41 -10.30 17.44
N GLN A 116 0.83 -10.81 18.52
CA GLN A 116 1.00 -10.27 19.87
C GLN A 116 2.47 -10.33 20.31
N SER A 117 3.15 -11.47 20.12
CA SER A 117 4.58 -11.60 20.46
C SER A 117 5.46 -10.66 19.64
N VAL A 118 5.15 -10.46 18.35
CA VAL A 118 5.85 -9.46 17.53
C VAL A 118 5.61 -8.04 18.04
N GLN A 119 4.36 -7.72 18.40
CA GLN A 119 4.02 -6.40 18.95
C GLN A 119 4.75 -6.14 20.27
N GLU A 120 4.79 -7.12 21.17
CA GLU A 120 5.52 -7.02 22.45
C GLU A 120 7.01 -6.73 22.25
N TYR A 121 7.65 -7.37 21.26
CA TYR A 121 9.04 -7.07 20.91
C TYR A 121 9.21 -5.65 20.37
N ILE A 122 8.31 -5.22 19.48
CA ILE A 122 8.34 -3.85 18.92
C ILE A 122 8.18 -2.81 20.03
N ASP A 123 7.27 -3.04 20.97
CA ASP A 123 6.99 -2.14 22.08
C ASP A 123 8.17 -2.09 23.09
N ALA A 124 8.86 -3.22 23.29
CA ALA A 124 10.04 -3.31 24.15
C ALA A 124 11.31 -2.70 23.52
N HIS A 125 11.37 -2.62 22.19
CA HIS A 125 12.54 -2.18 21.43
C HIS A 125 12.22 -1.00 20.47
N PRO A 126 11.89 0.19 21.00
CA PRO A 126 11.58 1.37 20.18
C PRO A 126 12.76 1.84 19.29
N GLU A 127 13.98 1.40 19.57
CA GLU A 127 15.16 1.61 18.73
C GLU A 127 15.16 0.78 17.43
N THR A 128 14.37 -0.29 17.37
CA THR A 128 14.28 -1.16 16.19
C THR A 128 13.38 -0.54 15.13
N VAL A 129 13.93 -0.29 13.94
CA VAL A 129 13.15 0.24 12.82
C VAL A 129 12.26 -0.85 12.21
N ILE A 130 10.95 -0.63 12.12
CA ILE A 130 10.02 -1.59 11.52
C ILE A 130 9.63 -1.16 10.10
N LEU A 131 9.98 -1.97 9.11
CA LEU A 131 9.62 -1.82 7.70
C LEU A 131 8.53 -2.83 7.35
N ASP A 132 7.24 -2.51 7.50
CA ASP A 132 6.65 -1.21 7.88
C ASP A 132 5.77 -1.33 9.14
N PRO A 133 5.49 -0.24 9.89
CA PRO A 133 4.73 -0.32 11.15
C PRO A 133 3.40 -1.08 11.02
N LEU A 134 3.10 -1.97 11.97
CA LEU A 134 1.92 -2.83 11.91
C LEU A 134 0.60 -2.05 11.83
N SER A 135 0.54 -0.84 12.41
CA SER A 135 -0.61 0.07 12.32
C SER A 135 -0.88 0.51 10.88
N GLY A 136 0.15 0.96 10.15
CA GLY A 136 0.07 1.32 8.74
C GLY A 136 -0.34 0.12 7.88
N ILE A 137 0.22 -1.06 8.16
CA ILE A 137 -0.15 -2.29 7.47
C ILE A 137 -1.63 -2.65 7.70
N ARG A 138 -2.14 -2.58 8.94
CA ARG A 138 -3.56 -2.86 9.24
C ARG A 138 -4.51 -1.94 8.48
N THR A 139 -4.16 -0.66 8.29
CA THR A 139 -4.95 0.26 7.46
C THR A 139 -5.02 -0.22 6.01
N LEU A 140 -3.90 -0.71 5.45
CA LEU A 140 -3.83 -1.23 4.08
C LEU A 140 -4.48 -2.60 3.86
N LEU A 141 -4.85 -3.31 4.93
CA LEU A 141 -5.52 -4.60 4.86
C LEU A 141 -7.05 -4.49 4.83
N ASP A 142 -7.58 -3.28 5.04
CA ASP A 142 -9.01 -2.97 5.00
C ASP A 142 -9.27 -1.89 3.93
N ARG A 143 -10.05 -2.23 2.91
CA ARG A 143 -10.34 -1.31 1.79
C ARG A 143 -11.16 -0.11 2.22
N PHE A 144 -12.04 -0.24 3.22
CA PHE A 144 -12.77 0.89 3.77
C PHE A 144 -11.79 1.90 4.38
N ARG A 145 -10.88 1.43 5.24
CA ARG A 145 -9.86 2.28 5.87
C ARG A 145 -8.91 2.89 4.83
N SER A 146 -8.49 2.10 3.85
CA SER A 146 -7.63 2.57 2.76
C SER A 146 -8.31 3.65 1.91
N TYR A 147 -9.58 3.47 1.55
CA TYR A 147 -10.30 4.43 0.70
C TYR A 147 -10.72 5.68 1.45
N ALA A 148 -11.10 5.55 2.73
CA ALA A 148 -11.32 6.70 3.60
C ALA A 148 -10.04 7.54 3.75
N LEU A 149 -8.88 6.89 3.83
CA LEU A 149 -7.59 7.58 3.84
C LEU A 149 -7.30 8.28 2.51
N ILE A 150 -7.52 7.62 1.36
CA ILE A 150 -7.33 8.22 0.03
C ILE A 150 -8.19 9.45 -0.14
N HIS A 151 -9.47 9.39 0.28
CA HIS A 151 -10.37 10.53 0.18
C HIS A 151 -9.90 11.71 1.05
N ARG A 152 -9.46 11.45 2.28
CA ARG A 152 -8.85 12.50 3.12
C ARG A 152 -7.56 13.05 2.53
N MET A 153 -6.75 12.22 1.88
CA MET A 153 -5.52 12.66 1.20
C MET A 153 -5.86 13.60 0.04
N GLU A 154 -6.88 13.28 -0.77
CA GLU A 154 -7.37 14.16 -1.83
C GLU A 154 -7.79 15.53 -1.28
N GLU A 155 -8.59 15.56 -0.20
CA GLU A 155 -8.99 16.79 0.47
C GLU A 155 -7.79 17.59 0.99
N CYS A 156 -6.78 16.92 1.57
CA CYS A 156 -5.61 17.59 2.14
C CYS A 156 -4.63 18.13 1.09
N LEU A 157 -4.56 17.50 -0.09
CA LEU A 157 -3.63 17.91 -1.14
C LEU A 157 -4.18 19.07 -1.98
N GLU A 158 -5.50 19.27 -2.01
CA GLU A 158 -6.19 20.31 -2.78
C GLU A 158 -5.71 20.39 -4.24
N ASP A 159 -5.38 19.25 -4.84
CA ASP A 159 -4.85 19.14 -6.19
C ASP A 159 -5.94 18.62 -7.11
N GLU A 160 -6.51 19.49 -7.95
CA GLU A 160 -7.62 19.17 -8.86
C GLU A 160 -7.31 18.02 -9.84
N ARG A 161 -6.03 17.64 -9.99
CA ARG A 161 -5.60 16.53 -10.85
C ARG A 161 -5.74 15.17 -10.17
N ILE A 162 -6.06 15.11 -8.88
CA ILE A 162 -6.26 13.88 -8.10
C ILE A 162 -7.76 13.70 -7.88
N CYS A 163 -8.24 12.46 -7.91
CA CYS A 163 -9.57 12.16 -7.42
C CYS A 163 -9.65 10.85 -6.62
N SER A 164 -10.52 10.81 -5.62
CA SER A 164 -10.95 9.58 -4.96
C SER A 164 -12.31 9.18 -5.52
N PRO A 165 -12.44 8.01 -6.18
CA PRO A 165 -13.73 7.55 -6.65
C PRO A 165 -14.69 7.41 -5.45
N PRO A 166 -15.95 7.90 -5.55
CA PRO A 166 -16.93 7.73 -4.50
C PRO A 166 -17.12 6.24 -4.15
N PHE A 167 -17.29 5.96 -2.87
CA PHE A 167 -17.41 4.58 -2.39
C PHE A 167 -18.33 4.46 -1.18
N LEU A 168 -18.88 3.25 -1.00
CA LEU A 168 -19.79 2.86 0.07
C LEU A 168 -19.39 1.49 0.60
N VAL A 169 -19.46 1.30 1.91
CA VAL A 169 -19.22 0.00 2.56
C VAL A 169 -20.53 -0.66 2.89
N LEU A 170 -20.62 -1.94 2.56
CA LEU A 170 -21.73 -2.80 2.95
C LEU A 170 -21.23 -3.84 3.94
N SER A 171 -21.68 -3.73 5.19
CA SER A 171 -21.39 -4.71 6.25
C SER A 171 -22.37 -5.88 6.25
N SER A 172 -23.59 -5.66 5.77
CA SER A 172 -24.68 -6.64 5.70
C SER A 172 -25.36 -6.60 4.33
N GLY A 173 -26.26 -7.56 4.07
CA GLY A 173 -26.99 -7.67 2.80
C GLY A 173 -27.65 -6.38 2.32
N CYS A 174 -27.85 -6.26 1.01
CA CYS A 174 -28.51 -5.12 0.39
C CYS A 174 -29.96 -4.98 0.89
N GLY A 175 -30.29 -3.86 1.52
CA GLY A 175 -31.64 -3.51 1.92
C GLY A 175 -32.43 -2.80 0.81
N PRO A 176 -33.73 -2.54 1.02
CA PRO A 176 -34.57 -1.82 0.04
C PRO A 176 -34.04 -0.40 -0.26
N ASP A 177 -33.35 0.23 0.69
CA ASP A 177 -32.85 1.61 0.55
C ASP A 177 -31.49 1.70 -0.18
N MET A 178 -31.00 0.60 -0.77
CA MET A 178 -29.66 0.52 -1.35
C MET A 178 -29.43 1.58 -2.44
N LEU A 179 -30.40 1.75 -3.35
CA LEU A 179 -30.30 2.76 -4.40
C LEU A 179 -30.23 4.19 -3.85
N GLU A 180 -31.02 4.49 -2.82
CA GLU A 180 -30.95 5.81 -2.17
C GLU A 180 -29.58 6.05 -1.54
N GLN A 181 -28.99 5.02 -0.92
CA GLN A 181 -27.65 5.12 -0.33
C GLN A 181 -26.57 5.36 -1.39
N LEU A 182 -26.68 4.69 -2.56
CA LEU A 182 -25.78 4.92 -3.69
C LEU A 182 -25.90 6.37 -4.21
N HIS A 183 -27.12 6.85 -4.44
CA HIS A 183 -27.36 8.22 -4.90
C HIS A 183 -26.88 9.26 -3.89
N LYS A 184 -27.10 9.05 -2.58
CA LYS A 184 -26.59 9.95 -1.52
C LYS A 184 -25.06 10.02 -1.45
N ARG A 185 -24.36 9.08 -2.10
CA ARG A 185 -22.90 8.99 -2.15
C ARG A 185 -22.34 9.23 -3.55
N ASP A 186 -23.16 9.71 -4.49
CA ASP A 186 -22.78 9.93 -5.88
C ASP A 186 -22.17 8.70 -6.57
N ILE A 187 -22.66 7.50 -6.20
CA ILE A 187 -22.31 6.25 -6.86
C ILE A 187 -23.38 5.93 -7.90
N THR A 188 -22.95 5.76 -9.15
CA THR A 188 -23.82 5.48 -10.30
C THR A 188 -23.36 4.21 -11.00
N PHE A 189 -24.23 3.63 -11.85
CA PHE A 189 -23.87 2.47 -12.65
C PHE A 189 -22.97 2.86 -13.84
N PRO A 190 -22.00 2.00 -14.22
CA PRO A 190 -21.58 0.83 -13.48
C PRO A 190 -20.71 1.18 -12.26
N PHE A 191 -20.68 0.30 -11.26
CA PHE A 191 -19.74 0.40 -10.14
C PHE A 191 -19.07 -0.94 -9.85
N MET A 192 -17.91 -0.88 -9.19
CA MET A 192 -17.11 -2.02 -8.79
C MET A 192 -17.47 -2.48 -7.38
N CYS A 193 -17.70 -3.77 -7.21
CA CYS A 193 -17.79 -4.44 -5.92
C CYS A 193 -16.47 -5.15 -5.62
N LYS A 194 -15.89 -4.90 -4.45
CA LYS A 194 -14.64 -5.49 -3.96
C LYS A 194 -14.86 -6.03 -2.56
N THR A 195 -14.20 -7.11 -2.15
CA THR A 195 -14.22 -7.55 -0.74
C THR A 195 -13.70 -6.44 0.18
N GLN A 196 -14.20 -6.33 1.40
CA GLN A 196 -13.66 -5.33 2.35
C GLN A 196 -12.21 -5.66 2.74
N VAL A 197 -11.93 -6.93 3.02
CA VAL A 197 -10.55 -7.40 3.28
C VAL A 197 -9.74 -7.26 1.98
N ALA A 198 -8.60 -6.56 2.06
CA ALA A 198 -7.78 -6.18 0.90
C ALA A 198 -6.67 -7.19 0.56
N HIS A 199 -6.48 -8.23 1.39
CA HIS A 199 -5.42 -9.23 1.19
C HIS A 199 -5.89 -10.65 1.52
N GLY A 200 -5.26 -11.65 0.87
CA GLY A 200 -5.54 -13.07 1.07
C GLY A 200 -6.28 -13.72 -0.11
N VAL A 201 -6.53 -15.03 0.00
CA VAL A 201 -6.95 -15.89 -1.12
C VAL A 201 -8.24 -15.40 -1.80
N ASN A 202 -9.22 -14.96 -1.02
CA ASN A 202 -10.53 -14.53 -1.53
C ASN A 202 -10.65 -13.01 -1.71
N SER A 203 -9.60 -12.24 -1.42
CA SER A 203 -9.64 -10.76 -1.45
C SER A 203 -9.63 -10.16 -2.86
N HIS A 204 -9.51 -11.02 -3.86
CA HIS A 204 -9.31 -10.68 -5.26
C HIS A 204 -10.54 -10.93 -6.14
N GLU A 205 -11.59 -11.54 -5.58
CA GLU A 205 -12.88 -11.69 -6.26
C GLU A 205 -13.59 -10.33 -6.26
N MET A 206 -13.95 -9.87 -7.46
CA MET A 206 -14.58 -8.58 -7.70
C MET A 206 -15.74 -8.76 -8.67
N ALA A 207 -16.66 -7.80 -8.67
CA ALA A 207 -17.74 -7.76 -9.63
C ALA A 207 -17.97 -6.35 -10.16
N ILE A 208 -18.34 -6.22 -11.43
CA ILE A 208 -18.86 -4.97 -12.00
C ILE A 208 -20.37 -5.09 -12.08
N ILE A 209 -21.07 -4.15 -11.44
CA ILE A 209 -22.52 -4.14 -11.33
C ILE A 209 -23.05 -3.09 -12.31
N PHE A 210 -23.98 -3.49 -13.18
CA PHE A 210 -24.51 -2.65 -14.26
C PHE A 210 -25.97 -2.25 -14.04
N SER A 211 -26.70 -2.92 -13.15
CA SER A 211 -28.12 -2.68 -12.94
C SER A 211 -28.54 -2.93 -11.48
N GLU A 212 -29.74 -2.49 -11.12
CA GLU A 212 -30.34 -2.78 -9.81
C GLU A 212 -30.57 -4.28 -9.59
N GLU A 213 -30.89 -5.03 -10.64
CA GLU A 213 -31.18 -6.47 -10.55
C GLU A 213 -29.98 -7.30 -10.08
N ASP A 214 -28.76 -6.79 -10.35
CA ASP A 214 -27.49 -7.41 -9.98
C ASP A 214 -27.13 -7.17 -8.50
N LEU A 215 -27.80 -6.24 -7.80
CA LEU A 215 -27.51 -5.92 -6.40
C LEU A 215 -27.72 -7.11 -5.45
N LYS A 216 -28.60 -8.04 -5.83
CA LYS A 216 -28.91 -9.26 -5.06
C LYS A 216 -27.75 -10.26 -5.01
N ASP A 217 -26.84 -10.19 -5.98
CA ASP A 217 -25.71 -11.11 -6.10
C ASP A 217 -24.46 -10.59 -5.37
N ILE A 218 -24.53 -9.41 -4.77
CA ILE A 218 -23.47 -8.84 -3.95
C ILE A 218 -23.34 -9.62 -2.63
N SER A 219 -22.11 -9.97 -2.27
CA SER A 219 -21.79 -10.70 -1.04
C SER A 219 -21.00 -9.82 -0.05
N PRO A 220 -21.65 -9.24 0.97
CA PRO A 220 -21.00 -8.52 2.06
C PRO A 220 -20.15 -9.43 2.96
N PRO A 221 -19.13 -8.91 3.67
CA PRO A 221 -18.72 -7.50 3.72
C PRO A 221 -17.93 -7.07 2.47
N CYS A 222 -18.35 -5.97 1.86
CA CYS A 222 -17.77 -5.48 0.61
C CYS A 222 -17.74 -3.94 0.53
N VAL A 223 -16.97 -3.44 -0.42
CA VAL A 223 -16.87 -2.04 -0.78
C VAL A 223 -17.37 -1.87 -2.21
N LEU A 224 -18.33 -0.98 -2.38
CA LEU A 224 -18.82 -0.53 -3.67
C LEU A 224 -18.10 0.78 -4.01
N GLN A 225 -17.52 0.86 -5.20
CA GLN A 225 -16.76 2.02 -5.65
C GLN A 225 -17.15 2.37 -7.08
N SER A 226 -17.43 3.64 -7.36
CA SER A 226 -17.78 4.10 -8.72
C SER A 226 -16.76 3.62 -9.75
N PHE A 227 -17.24 3.08 -10.87
CA PHE A 227 -16.38 2.67 -11.96
C PHE A 227 -15.94 3.90 -12.76
N ILE A 228 -14.64 4.01 -13.03
CA ILE A 228 -14.09 5.09 -13.84
C ILE A 228 -13.56 4.50 -15.13
N ASN A 229 -14.05 4.99 -16.27
CA ASN A 229 -13.48 4.66 -17.58
C ASN A 229 -12.06 5.21 -17.68
N HIS A 230 -11.11 4.35 -18.04
CA HIS A 230 -9.67 4.63 -18.00
C HIS A 230 -8.89 3.93 -19.11
N ASN A 231 -9.57 3.58 -20.20
CA ASN A 231 -8.96 3.07 -21.43
C ASN A 231 -8.16 1.77 -21.23
N ALA A 232 -8.60 0.90 -20.32
CA ALA A 232 -7.97 -0.39 -20.02
C ALA A 232 -6.49 -0.33 -19.62
N MET A 233 -6.05 0.80 -19.03
CA MET A 233 -4.67 0.99 -18.59
C MET A 233 -4.55 1.27 -17.10
N LEU A 234 -3.85 0.39 -16.38
CA LEU A 234 -3.49 0.57 -14.98
C LEU A 234 -2.03 0.99 -14.84
N TYR A 235 -1.77 2.00 -14.02
CA TYR A 235 -0.42 2.44 -13.66
C TYR A 235 -0.12 2.01 -12.22
N LYS A 236 0.67 0.94 -12.08
CA LYS A 236 1.17 0.48 -10.77
C LYS A 236 2.37 1.32 -10.38
N VAL A 237 2.22 2.17 -9.37
CA VAL A 237 3.31 2.92 -8.76
C VAL A 237 3.86 2.07 -7.62
N PHE A 238 5.05 1.52 -7.80
CA PHE A 238 5.76 0.79 -6.76
C PHE A 238 6.68 1.75 -6.00
N VAL A 239 6.40 1.94 -4.71
CA VAL A 239 7.12 2.86 -3.83
C VAL A 239 8.08 2.07 -2.93
N VAL A 240 9.32 2.53 -2.86
CA VAL A 240 10.38 2.02 -2.00
C VAL A 240 11.06 3.21 -1.32
N GLY A 241 10.57 3.57 -0.13
CA GLY A 241 11.04 4.74 0.59
C GLY A 241 10.76 6.03 -0.20
N GLU A 242 11.82 6.78 -0.48
CA GLU A 242 11.74 8.01 -1.29
C GLU A 242 11.65 7.74 -2.81
N ALA A 243 12.03 6.55 -3.27
CA ALA A 243 12.01 6.19 -4.67
C ALA A 243 10.66 5.57 -5.07
N TYR A 244 10.28 5.73 -6.33
CA TYR A 244 9.16 5.00 -6.91
C TYR A 244 9.41 4.65 -8.38
N ARG A 245 8.70 3.63 -8.87
CA ARG A 245 8.69 3.23 -10.29
C ARG A 245 7.28 2.95 -10.75
N VAL A 246 6.94 3.45 -11.93
CA VAL A 246 5.63 3.24 -12.56
C VAL A 246 5.73 2.09 -13.55
N VAL A 247 4.85 1.10 -13.41
CA VAL A 247 4.73 -0.04 -14.31
C VAL A 247 3.31 -0.07 -14.87
N GLN A 248 3.21 -0.07 -16.19
CA GLN A 248 1.92 -0.20 -16.86
C GLN A 248 1.43 -1.64 -16.83
N ARG A 249 0.13 -1.83 -16.63
CA ARG A 249 -0.55 -3.13 -16.65
C ARG A 249 -1.84 -3.05 -17.46
N PRO A 250 -2.28 -4.16 -18.08
CA PRO A 250 -3.65 -4.29 -18.56
C PRO A 250 -4.65 -4.00 -17.43
N SER A 251 -5.76 -3.39 -17.80
CA SER A 251 -6.86 -3.08 -16.90
C SER A 251 -8.20 -3.25 -17.60
N ILE A 252 -9.27 -3.02 -16.87
CA ILE A 252 -10.64 -3.24 -17.33
C ILE A 252 -10.99 -2.20 -18.41
N ARG A 253 -11.58 -2.66 -19.52
CA ARG A 253 -12.08 -1.82 -20.62
C ARG A 253 -13.15 -0.85 -20.16
N ASN A 254 -13.44 0.11 -21.04
CA ASN A 254 -14.49 1.07 -20.80
C ASN A 254 -15.88 0.42 -20.89
N PHE A 255 -16.83 0.97 -20.15
CA PHE A 255 -18.24 0.63 -20.25
C PHE A 255 -19.10 1.89 -20.41
N PRO A 256 -20.26 1.79 -21.09
CA PRO A 256 -21.22 2.89 -21.12
C PRO A 256 -21.63 3.31 -19.71
N SER A 257 -21.82 4.61 -19.51
CA SER A 257 -22.36 5.15 -18.26
C SER A 257 -23.86 4.89 -18.15
N GLY A 258 -24.34 4.73 -16.92
CA GLY A 258 -25.75 4.47 -16.62
C GLY A 258 -26.08 2.97 -16.53
N PRO A 259 -27.31 2.66 -16.12
CA PRO A 259 -27.75 1.27 -16.03
C PRO A 259 -27.85 0.63 -17.42
N THR A 260 -27.52 -0.65 -17.50
CA THR A 260 -27.66 -1.43 -18.74
C THR A 260 -28.26 -2.80 -18.44
N ASP A 261 -28.93 -3.42 -19.41
CA ASP A 261 -29.50 -4.78 -19.28
C ASP A 261 -28.43 -5.90 -19.24
N ARG A 262 -27.15 -5.52 -19.12
CA ARG A 262 -26.04 -6.45 -19.01
C ARG A 262 -25.99 -7.02 -17.61
N ARG A 263 -25.76 -8.34 -17.51
CA ARG A 263 -25.51 -8.99 -16.22
C ARG A 263 -24.18 -8.54 -15.61
N ALA A 264 -24.11 -8.59 -14.28
CA ALA A 264 -22.87 -8.38 -13.54
C ALA A 264 -21.72 -9.25 -14.08
N ILE A 265 -20.52 -8.66 -14.09
CA ILE A 265 -19.29 -9.35 -14.50
C ILE A 265 -18.50 -9.66 -13.25
N SER A 266 -18.47 -10.93 -12.85
CA SER A 266 -17.58 -11.40 -11.77
C SER A 266 -16.23 -11.83 -12.33
N PHE A 267 -15.15 -11.42 -11.67
CA PHE A 267 -13.79 -11.76 -12.08
C PHE A 267 -12.82 -11.76 -10.91
N ASN A 268 -11.72 -12.50 -11.07
CA ASN A 268 -10.58 -12.41 -10.16
C ASN A 268 -9.58 -11.38 -10.69
N SER A 269 -9.26 -10.36 -9.88
CA SER A 269 -8.34 -9.27 -10.25
C SER A 269 -6.94 -9.74 -10.69
N HIS A 270 -6.48 -10.91 -10.22
CA HIS A 270 -5.22 -11.48 -10.67
C HIS A 270 -5.22 -11.93 -12.14
N HIS A 271 -6.38 -12.16 -12.75
CA HIS A 271 -6.49 -12.51 -14.17
C HIS A 271 -6.62 -11.27 -15.06
N VAL A 272 -6.84 -10.09 -14.48
CA VAL A 272 -7.05 -8.84 -15.22
C VAL A 272 -5.79 -7.98 -15.28
N SER A 273 -5.05 -7.81 -14.16
CA SER A 273 -3.98 -6.80 -14.07
C SER A 273 -2.56 -7.35 -13.87
N LYS A 274 -2.30 -8.56 -14.37
CA LYS A 274 -0.95 -9.14 -14.47
C LYS A 274 -0.31 -8.85 -15.83
N PRO A 275 1.03 -8.95 -15.97
CA PRO A 275 1.70 -8.58 -17.22
C PRO A 275 1.19 -9.34 -18.45
N GLU A 276 0.88 -10.64 -18.27
CA GLU A 276 0.41 -11.54 -19.32
C GLU A 276 -1.13 -11.63 -19.39
N SER A 277 -1.86 -10.77 -18.68
CA SER A 277 -3.32 -10.80 -18.68
C SER A 277 -3.87 -10.34 -20.02
N SER A 278 -4.58 -11.25 -20.71
CA SER A 278 -5.30 -10.96 -21.95
C SER A 278 -6.66 -11.65 -21.92
N SER A 279 -7.73 -10.86 -21.98
CA SER A 279 -9.13 -11.29 -22.02
C SER A 279 -9.99 -10.20 -22.67
N ASP A 280 -11.24 -10.53 -22.99
CA ASP A 280 -12.22 -9.56 -23.51
C ASP A 280 -12.44 -8.37 -22.56
N LEU A 281 -12.24 -8.58 -21.25
CA LEU A 281 -12.34 -7.53 -20.22
C LEU A 281 -11.18 -6.55 -20.24
N THR A 282 -10.05 -6.91 -20.86
CA THR A 282 -8.85 -6.09 -20.97
C THR A 282 -8.62 -5.56 -22.39
N SER A 283 -9.58 -5.76 -23.29
CA SER A 283 -9.49 -5.27 -24.67
C SER A 283 -9.40 -3.75 -24.72
N ARG A 284 -8.55 -3.23 -25.63
CA ARG A 284 -8.33 -1.80 -25.87
C ARG A 284 -9.02 -1.31 -27.15
N GLU A 285 -10.03 -2.03 -27.62
CA GLU A 285 -10.77 -1.64 -28.84
C GLU A 285 -11.60 -0.36 -28.63
N ASP A 286 -12.04 -0.08 -27.40
CA ASP A 286 -12.88 1.08 -27.06
C ASP A 286 -12.10 2.22 -26.38
N VAL A 287 -10.91 2.57 -26.87
CA VAL A 287 -10.16 3.70 -26.32
C VAL A 287 -10.84 5.02 -26.71
N GLU A 288 -11.23 5.79 -25.70
CA GLU A 288 -11.99 7.03 -25.86
C GLU A 288 -11.41 8.14 -24.97
N GLY A 289 -11.61 9.41 -25.34
CA GLY A 289 -11.23 10.56 -24.52
C GLY A 289 -9.72 10.67 -24.26
N GLN A 290 -9.34 11.05 -23.04
CA GLN A 290 -7.95 11.27 -22.65
C GLN A 290 -7.22 9.94 -22.44
N CYS A 291 -6.07 9.78 -23.10
CA CYS A 291 -5.14 8.68 -22.88
C CYS A 291 -3.75 9.26 -22.63
N ARG A 292 -3.50 9.67 -21.39
CA ARG A 292 -2.24 10.27 -20.96
C ARG A 292 -1.55 9.38 -19.93
N ALA A 293 -0.22 9.45 -19.90
CA ALA A 293 0.56 8.90 -18.79
C ALA A 293 0.30 9.73 -17.52
N PRO A 294 0.38 9.12 -16.33
CA PRO A 294 0.26 9.85 -15.08
C PRO A 294 1.40 10.87 -14.93
N SER A 295 1.11 11.97 -14.26
CA SER A 295 2.06 13.03 -13.94
C SER A 295 2.97 12.62 -12.79
N ASP A 296 4.28 12.64 -13.01
CA ASP A 296 5.29 12.33 -11.98
C ASP A 296 5.17 13.25 -10.76
N ASP A 297 4.82 14.52 -10.94
CA ASP A 297 4.59 15.48 -9.85
C ASP A 297 3.40 15.04 -8.97
N VAL A 298 2.31 14.60 -9.60
CA VAL A 298 1.13 14.11 -8.87
C VAL A 298 1.45 12.82 -8.12
N ILE A 299 2.13 11.87 -8.77
CA ILE A 299 2.57 10.62 -8.14
C ILE A 299 3.47 10.92 -6.93
N GLN A 300 4.41 11.85 -7.06
CA GLN A 300 5.32 12.20 -5.98
C GLN A 300 4.57 12.80 -4.78
N LYS A 301 3.59 13.68 -5.02
CA LYS A 301 2.72 14.24 -3.96
C LYS A 301 1.92 13.14 -3.25
N ILE A 302 1.24 12.28 -4.01
CA ILE A 302 0.46 11.15 -3.46
C ILE A 302 1.37 10.23 -2.63
N SER A 303 2.49 9.79 -3.21
CA SER A 303 3.45 8.90 -2.54
C SER A 303 3.96 9.52 -1.23
N ARG A 304 4.38 10.78 -1.25
CA ARG A 304 4.87 11.48 -0.06
C ARG A 304 3.78 11.59 1.02
N CYS A 305 2.57 11.98 0.65
CA CYS A 305 1.46 12.14 1.59
C CYS A 305 1.09 10.80 2.24
N LEU A 306 0.94 9.73 1.45
CA LEU A 306 0.64 8.39 1.97
C LEU A 306 1.75 7.88 2.90
N ARG A 307 3.03 8.08 2.57
CA ARG A 307 4.15 7.72 3.45
C ARG A 307 4.08 8.45 4.79
N GLN A 308 3.78 9.74 4.77
CA GLN A 308 3.69 10.55 5.98
C GLN A 308 2.51 10.15 6.87
N ILE A 309 1.34 9.86 6.29
CA ILE A 309 0.15 9.52 7.07
C ILE A 309 0.19 8.08 7.60
N LEU A 310 0.64 7.13 6.78
CA LEU A 310 0.64 5.70 7.14
C LEU A 310 1.91 5.24 7.84
N GLY A 311 3.01 5.98 7.68
CA GLY A 311 4.34 5.53 8.10
C GLY A 311 4.87 4.33 7.29
N VAL A 312 4.23 3.96 6.17
CA VAL A 312 4.69 2.87 5.30
C VAL A 312 5.72 3.37 4.31
N SER A 313 6.56 2.47 3.81
CA SER A 313 7.62 2.79 2.86
C SER A 313 7.74 1.77 1.73
N LEU A 314 7.25 0.55 1.93
CA LEU A 314 7.23 -0.53 0.94
C LEU A 314 5.78 -0.80 0.55
N PHE A 315 5.27 -0.08 -0.44
CA PHE A 315 3.87 -0.22 -0.87
C PHE A 315 3.70 0.05 -2.36
N GLY A 316 2.56 -0.39 -2.90
CA GLY A 316 2.14 -0.13 -4.27
C GLY A 316 0.88 0.72 -4.28
N ILE A 317 0.76 1.61 -5.25
CA ILE A 317 -0.42 2.43 -5.50
C ILE A 317 -0.91 2.08 -6.91
N ASP A 318 -2.18 1.69 -7.02
CA ASP A 318 -2.82 1.42 -8.30
C ASP A 318 -3.56 2.68 -8.74
N ILE A 319 -3.05 3.32 -9.79
CA ILE A 319 -3.58 4.56 -10.35
C ILE A 319 -4.17 4.30 -11.73
N ILE A 320 -5.38 4.81 -11.96
CA ILE A 320 -5.98 4.90 -13.29
C ILE A 320 -6.19 6.36 -13.66
N ILE A 321 -6.19 6.66 -14.96
CA ILE A 321 -6.44 8.01 -15.47
C ILE A 321 -7.87 8.08 -15.96
N ASN A 322 -8.70 8.91 -15.34
CA ASN A 322 -10.06 9.15 -15.78
C ASN A 322 -10.05 9.69 -17.21
N ASN A 323 -10.67 8.99 -18.15
CA ASN A 323 -10.60 9.38 -19.56
C ASN A 323 -11.47 10.61 -19.91
N GLN A 324 -12.39 11.02 -19.04
CA GLN A 324 -13.18 12.23 -19.19
C GLN A 324 -12.42 13.44 -18.63
N SER A 325 -12.02 13.39 -17.36
CA SER A 325 -11.40 14.55 -16.68
C SER A 325 -9.88 14.61 -16.81
N GLY A 326 -9.21 13.47 -17.00
CA GLY A 326 -7.74 13.37 -16.98
C GLY A 326 -7.15 13.27 -15.56
N GLN A 327 -8.00 13.16 -14.53
CA GLN A 327 -7.58 13.05 -13.14
C GLN A 327 -6.98 11.67 -12.81
N HIS A 328 -6.12 11.66 -11.80
CA HIS A 328 -5.46 10.47 -11.25
C HIS A 328 -6.35 9.89 -10.16
N ALA A 329 -7.03 8.79 -10.47
CA ALA A 329 -7.82 8.07 -9.50
C ALA A 329 -6.98 6.98 -8.83
N VAL A 330 -6.80 7.08 -7.51
CA VAL A 330 -6.19 6.01 -6.71
C VAL A 330 -7.27 4.99 -6.37
N ILE A 331 -7.14 3.77 -6.89
CA ILE A 331 -8.18 2.73 -6.77
C ILE A 331 -7.80 1.57 -5.85
N ASP A 332 -6.52 1.44 -5.51
CA ASP A 332 -6.03 0.43 -4.57
C ASP A 332 -4.65 0.81 -4.00
N ILE A 333 -4.35 0.40 -2.77
CA ILE A 333 -3.05 0.54 -2.14
C ILE A 333 -2.66 -0.80 -1.52
N ASN A 334 -1.44 -1.26 -1.77
CA ASN A 334 -0.99 -2.59 -1.41
C ASN A 334 0.28 -2.57 -0.56
N ALA A 335 0.25 -3.21 0.60
CA ALA A 335 1.44 -3.42 1.42
C ALA A 335 2.43 -4.42 0.78
N PHE A 336 3.69 -4.00 0.70
CA PHE A 336 4.84 -4.76 0.19
C PHE A 336 4.45 -5.64 -1.01
N PRO A 337 4.17 -5.04 -2.19
CA PRO A 337 3.70 -5.77 -3.37
C PRO A 337 4.82 -6.62 -3.99
N GLY A 338 4.58 -7.13 -5.19
CA GLY A 338 5.52 -8.02 -5.90
C GLY A 338 6.69 -7.31 -6.61
N TYR A 339 6.63 -5.99 -6.80
CA TYR A 339 7.65 -5.20 -7.52
C TYR A 339 8.05 -5.74 -8.91
N GLU A 340 7.16 -6.49 -9.55
CA GLU A 340 7.41 -7.08 -10.86
C GLU A 340 7.41 -6.01 -11.94
N GLY A 341 8.50 -5.95 -12.70
CA GLY A 341 8.79 -4.86 -13.65
C GLY A 341 9.70 -3.76 -13.07
N VAL A 342 10.21 -3.92 -11.84
CA VAL A 342 11.12 -2.97 -11.19
C VAL A 342 12.52 -3.60 -11.03
N PRO A 343 13.42 -3.46 -12.02
CA PRO A 343 14.75 -4.08 -11.96
C PRO A 343 15.64 -3.49 -10.86
N THR A 344 15.40 -2.23 -10.46
CA THR A 344 16.18 -1.53 -9.41
C THR A 344 15.69 -1.81 -8.00
N PHE A 345 14.70 -2.69 -7.81
CA PHE A 345 14.02 -2.88 -6.52
C PHE A 345 14.99 -3.10 -5.36
N PHE A 346 16.02 -3.95 -5.52
CA PHE A 346 16.98 -4.23 -4.44
C PHE A 346 17.96 -3.09 -4.17
N ASP A 347 18.33 -2.31 -5.18
CA ASP A 347 19.16 -1.11 -4.99
C ASP A 347 18.37 -0.02 -4.25
N ASP A 348 17.11 0.18 -4.64
CA ASP A 348 16.19 1.12 -4.00
C ASP A 348 15.91 0.69 -2.55
N LEU A 349 15.68 -0.61 -2.30
CA LEU A 349 15.46 -1.15 -0.96
C LEU A 349 16.70 -1.03 -0.07
N LEU A 350 17.89 -1.28 -0.60
CA LEU A 350 19.14 -1.14 0.15
C LEU A 350 19.41 0.32 0.51
N THR A 351 19.13 1.24 -0.43
CA THR A 351 19.25 2.69 -0.22
C THR A 351 18.29 3.15 0.87
N HIS A 352 17.03 2.72 0.80
CA HIS A 352 16.02 3.03 1.81
C HIS A 352 16.40 2.46 3.19
N LEU A 353 16.77 1.18 3.26
CA LEU A 353 17.23 0.54 4.49
C LEU A 353 18.41 1.29 5.12
N THR A 354 19.39 1.67 4.31
CA THR A 354 20.55 2.46 4.75
C THR A 354 20.13 3.81 5.31
N SER A 355 19.20 4.50 4.64
CA SER A 355 18.69 5.81 5.07
C SER A 355 17.96 5.72 6.41
N VAL A 356 17.09 4.72 6.62
CA VAL A 356 16.34 4.59 7.87
C VAL A 356 17.24 4.20 9.04
N LEU A 357 18.25 3.34 8.80
CA LEU A 357 19.25 2.98 9.81
C LEU A 357 20.10 4.18 10.23
N GLN A 358 20.40 5.11 9.32
CA GLN A 358 21.10 6.37 9.63
C GLN A 358 20.22 7.36 10.37
N GLY A 359 18.95 7.50 9.97
CA GLY A 359 17.99 8.42 10.60
C GLY A 359 17.66 8.06 12.05
N HIS A 360 17.73 6.78 12.40
CA HIS A 360 17.46 6.27 13.76
C HIS A 360 18.71 6.20 14.67
N ALA A 361 19.84 6.80 14.26
CA ALA A 361 21.01 6.88 15.13
C ALA A 361 20.69 7.69 16.40
N PRO A 362 20.97 7.18 17.62
CA PRO A 362 20.73 7.91 18.86
C PRO A 362 21.78 9.01 19.01
N ASN A 363 21.54 10.16 18.36
CA ASN A 363 22.00 11.53 18.67
C ASN A 363 22.02 12.41 17.41
N ARG A 364 20.89 13.04 17.09
CA ARG A 364 20.87 14.42 16.59
C ARG A 364 19.71 15.18 17.23
N ALA A 365 20.03 15.90 18.29
CA ALA A 365 19.18 16.92 18.86
C ALA A 365 18.74 17.93 17.79
N ASN A 366 17.46 18.30 17.84
CA ASN A 366 16.85 19.52 17.30
C ASN A 366 17.15 19.88 15.84
N ARG A 367 16.36 19.34 14.91
CA ARG A 367 15.74 20.13 13.82
C ARG A 367 14.39 19.53 13.42
N VAL A 368 13.35 19.89 14.17
CA VAL A 368 11.99 19.85 13.64
C VAL A 368 11.90 21.01 12.65
N SER A 369 12.00 20.73 11.35
CA SER A 369 11.53 21.67 10.33
C SER A 369 10.01 21.63 10.33
N GLN A 370 9.40 22.46 11.17
CA GLN A 370 7.98 22.78 11.08
C GLN A 370 7.73 23.50 9.75
N LEU A 371 7.06 22.83 8.83
CA LEU A 371 6.26 23.42 7.76
C LEU A 371 4.79 23.03 8.03
N PRO A 372 3.81 23.86 7.65
CA PRO A 372 2.48 23.81 8.22
C PRO A 372 1.68 22.64 7.66
N CYS A 373 1.76 21.48 8.32
CA CYS A 373 0.68 20.50 8.36
C CYS A 373 0.48 20.10 9.83
N GLY A 374 0.19 21.10 10.66
CA GLY A 374 -0.13 20.90 12.06
C GLY A 374 -1.59 20.54 12.24
N MET A 375 -2.05 19.37 11.78
CA MET A 375 -3.39 18.83 12.08
C MET A 375 -3.44 17.29 12.04
N LEU A 376 -2.36 16.57 12.36
CA LEU A 376 -2.40 15.11 12.43
C LEU A 376 -1.67 14.61 13.67
N GLY A 377 -2.38 14.66 14.81
CA GLY A 377 -2.03 13.88 16.00
C GLY A 377 -2.42 12.43 15.80
N ASN A 378 -1.44 11.53 15.87
CA ASN A 378 -1.60 10.09 15.62
C ASN A 378 -2.59 9.37 16.55
N GLU A 379 -3.00 9.96 17.67
CA GLU A 379 -3.87 9.30 18.66
C GLU A 379 -5.38 9.51 18.42
N SER A 380 -5.78 10.53 17.62
CA SER A 380 -7.21 10.79 17.34
C SER A 380 -7.75 10.00 16.13
N VAL A 381 -6.88 9.38 15.33
CA VAL A 381 -7.23 8.77 14.04
C VAL A 381 -8.02 7.46 14.21
N ALA A 382 -7.76 6.69 15.26
CA ALA A 382 -8.49 5.45 15.54
C ALA A 382 -9.84 5.69 16.25
N LEU A 383 -9.89 6.64 17.20
CA LEU A 383 -11.05 6.85 18.06
C LEU A 383 -12.19 7.64 17.37
N MET A 384 -11.89 8.53 16.43
CA MET A 384 -12.93 9.31 15.75
C MET A 384 -13.69 8.49 14.69
N MET A 385 -13.04 7.51 14.06
CA MET A 385 -13.67 6.67 13.04
C MET A 385 -14.71 5.68 13.61
N ASP A 386 -14.53 5.21 14.85
CA ASP A 386 -15.53 4.37 15.53
C ASP A 386 -16.74 5.18 16.05
N SER A 387 -16.54 6.46 16.38
CA SER A 387 -17.57 7.35 16.96
C SER A 387 -18.60 7.84 15.93
N GLU A 388 -18.17 8.15 14.70
CA GLU A 388 -19.08 8.71 13.68
C GLU A 388 -20.04 7.67 13.08
N VAL A 389 -19.64 6.39 13.05
CA VAL A 389 -20.48 5.30 12.53
C VAL A 389 -21.51 4.85 13.58
N MET A 390 -21.17 4.86 14.87
CA MET A 390 -22.11 4.55 15.96
C MET A 390 -23.20 5.62 16.13
N LYS A 391 -22.93 6.89 15.81
CA LYS A 391 -23.90 7.98 15.99
C LYS A 391 -24.95 8.12 14.89
N LYS A 392 -24.79 7.46 13.74
CA LYS A 392 -25.76 7.51 12.63
C LYS A 392 -26.63 6.25 12.47
N GLY A 393 -26.56 5.32 13.43
CA GLY A 393 -27.35 4.07 13.43
C GLY A 393 -28.53 4.01 14.41
N LEU A 394 -28.75 5.03 15.25
CA LEU A 394 -29.91 5.07 16.17
C LEU A 394 -30.65 6.39 16.02
N ASN A 395 -31.63 6.42 15.11
CA ASN A 395 -32.74 7.35 15.22
C ASN A 395 -33.90 6.86 14.36
N CYS A 396 -34.68 5.93 14.90
CA CYS A 396 -36.09 5.76 14.57
C CYS A 396 -36.75 4.97 15.72
N CYS A 397 -37.99 5.37 16.04
CA CYS A 397 -38.92 4.78 17.01
C CYS A 397 -38.83 5.29 18.46
N ASN A 398 -39.32 6.51 18.68
CA ASN A 398 -40.06 6.84 19.90
C ASN A 398 -41.52 6.44 19.69
N ALA A 399 -42.05 5.55 20.55
CA ALA A 399 -43.46 5.51 20.90
C ALA A 399 -43.61 5.01 22.34
N GLU A 400 -44.26 5.87 23.11
CA GLU A 400 -44.66 5.86 24.52
C GLU A 400 -45.12 4.52 25.11
N LEU A 401 -44.77 4.26 26.39
CA LEU A 401 -45.71 4.23 27.53
C LEU A 401 -45.09 3.56 28.78
N GLY A 402 -45.26 4.23 29.93
CA GLY A 402 -45.61 3.55 31.18
C GLY A 402 -44.50 3.28 32.20
N SER A 403 -44.42 4.16 33.20
CA SER A 403 -43.70 3.94 34.46
C SER A 403 -44.19 2.71 35.22
N THR A 404 -43.30 1.93 35.83
CA THR A 404 -43.42 1.54 37.26
C THR A 404 -42.15 0.85 37.75
N TYR A 405 -41.56 1.46 38.78
CA TYR A 405 -40.59 0.85 39.68
C TYR A 405 -41.28 -0.23 40.53
N HIS A 406 -40.66 -1.40 40.72
CA HIS A 406 -40.66 -2.09 42.02
C HIS A 406 -39.51 -3.11 42.13
N GLN A 407 -38.80 -3.02 43.25
CA GLN A 407 -37.86 -4.01 43.78
C GLN A 407 -38.59 -5.32 44.17
N HIS A 408 -38.01 -6.49 43.87
CA HIS A 408 -37.57 -7.44 44.90
C HIS A 408 -36.98 -8.77 44.35
N ARG A 409 -35.79 -9.08 44.85
CA ARG A 409 -35.35 -10.33 45.51
C ARG A 409 -35.56 -11.71 44.83
N ARG A 410 -34.41 -12.35 44.57
CA ARG A 410 -34.03 -13.77 44.78
C ARG A 410 -35.03 -14.88 44.40
N SER A 411 -34.58 -15.74 43.48
CA SER A 411 -34.49 -17.20 43.72
C SER A 411 -33.57 -17.87 42.69
N ARG A 412 -32.89 -18.94 43.14
CA ARG A 412 -31.99 -19.83 42.38
C ARG A 412 -32.79 -20.92 41.65
N LEU A 413 -32.05 -21.71 40.85
CA LEU A 413 -32.32 -23.06 40.31
C LEU A 413 -32.95 -23.01 38.91
N THR A 414 -32.60 -23.84 37.92
CA THR A 414 -31.69 -24.98 37.78
C THR A 414 -31.55 -25.31 36.30
N ALA A 415 -30.48 -26.02 35.96
CA ALA A 415 -30.16 -26.58 34.65
C ALA A 415 -31.28 -27.39 33.99
N HIS A 416 -31.33 -27.40 32.65
CA HIS A 416 -31.60 -28.59 31.84
C HIS A 416 -31.14 -28.40 30.39
N THR A 417 -30.28 -29.30 29.95
CA THR A 417 -30.08 -29.80 28.57
C THR A 417 -30.27 -31.32 28.64
N PRO A 418 -30.33 -32.05 27.53
CA PRO A 418 -31.15 -31.87 26.32
C PRO A 418 -31.89 -33.20 25.97
N SER A 419 -32.72 -33.22 24.94
CA SER A 419 -33.06 -34.49 24.28
C SER A 419 -33.50 -34.31 22.82
N GLN A 420 -32.77 -35.04 21.97
CA GLN A 420 -33.06 -35.55 20.62
C GLN A 420 -33.05 -34.57 19.44
#